data_AF-A0A9W6L5R5-F1
#
_entry.id   AF-A0A9W6L5R5-F1
#
_cell.length_a   1.000
_cell.length_b   1.000
_cell.length_c   1.000
_cell.angle_alpha   90.00
_cell.angle_beta   90.00
_cell.angle_gamma   90.00
#
_symmetry.space_group_name_H-M   'P 1'
#
loop_
_entity.id
_entity.type
_entity.pdbx_description
1 polymer ?
#
loop_
_entity_poly.entity_id
_entity_poly.type
_entity_poly.pdbx_seq_one_letter_code
_entity_poly.pdbx_strand_id
1 'polypeptide(L)'
;MRERDLFARLRADRELIDQAAARLRHLAVQDEYRGQRYPEHAYGLASILDTISLGLTDIPDSIRTAAVRTARVLLDTDPHHGDGDGVE
;
A
#
# COMPACT_ATOMS: atom_id res chain seq x y z
N MET A 1 10.97 -24.16 16.12
CA MET A 1 9.75 -24.07 15.29
C MET A 1 9.19 -22.63 15.27
N ARG A 2 8.96 -21.99 16.42
CA ARG A 2 8.38 -20.63 16.53
C ARG A 2 9.12 -19.50 15.78
N GLU A 3 10.45 -19.54 15.70
CA GLU A 3 11.24 -18.46 15.06
C GLU A 3 11.08 -18.45 13.53
N ARG A 4 11.01 -19.64 12.92
CA ARG A 4 10.77 -19.76 11.47
C ARG A 4 9.39 -19.24 11.09
N ASP A 5 8.38 -19.48 11.94
CA ASP A 5 7.02 -19.00 11.73
C ASP A 5 6.93 -17.48 11.84
N LEU A 6 7.71 -16.87 12.75
CA LEU A 6 7.79 -15.42 12.88
C LEU A 6 8.45 -14.79 11.63
N PHE A 7 9.58 -15.33 11.19
CA PHE A 7 10.24 -14.85 9.98
C PHE A 7 9.36 -14.98 8.73
N ALA A 8 8.63 -16.11 8.60
CA ALA A 8 7.71 -16.30 7.49
C ALA A 8 6.57 -15.26 7.50
N ARG A 9 6.03 -14.92 8.68
CA ARG A 9 5.01 -13.88 8.83
C ARG A 9 5.54 -12.50 8.47
N LEU A 10 6.69 -12.11 9.01
CA LEU A 10 7.31 -10.81 8.70
C LEU A 10 7.61 -10.69 7.21
N ARG A 11 8.04 -11.77 6.56
CA ARG A 11 8.26 -11.80 5.11
C ARG A 11 6.96 -11.58 4.33
N ALA A 12 5.88 -12.28 4.71
CA ALA A 12 4.59 -12.13 4.06
C ALA A 12 3.99 -10.72 4.26
N ASP A 13 4.12 -10.17 5.47
CA ASP A 13 3.69 -8.81 5.78
C ASP A 13 4.46 -7.79 4.93
N ARG A 14 5.78 -7.94 4.84
CA ARG A 14 6.63 -7.10 3.99
C ARG A 14 6.21 -7.17 2.53
N GLU A 15 6.00 -8.37 2.00
CA GLU A 15 5.60 -8.56 0.61
C GLU A 15 4.26 -7.90 0.29
N LEU A 16 3.27 -8.00 1.19
CA LEU A 16 1.99 -7.29 1.04
C LEU A 16 2.16 -5.77 1.00
N ILE A 17 2.98 -5.22 1.89
CA ILE A 17 3.23 -3.78 1.98
C ILE A 17 3.95 -3.28 0.72
N ASP A 18 4.96 -4.01 0.26
CA ASP A 18 5.72 -3.69 -0.96
C ASP A 18 4.82 -3.70 -2.20
N GLN A 19 3.93 -4.71 -2.32
CA GLN A 19 2.97 -4.78 -3.42
C GLN A 19 1.99 -3.60 -3.41
N ALA A 20 1.46 -3.23 -2.24
CA ALA A 20 0.56 -2.10 -2.10
C ALA A 20 1.25 -0.77 -2.46
N ALA A 21 2.49 -0.57 -2.01
CA ALA A 21 3.28 0.61 -2.36
C ALA A 21 3.54 0.69 -3.87
N ALA A 22 3.89 -0.43 -4.51
CA ALA A 22 4.08 -0.51 -5.95
C ALA A 22 2.80 -0.17 -6.73
N ARG A 23 1.64 -0.67 -6.27
CA ARG A 23 0.33 -0.35 -6.84
C ARG A 23 0.03 1.14 -6.77
N LEU A 24 0.27 1.79 -5.62
CA LEU A 24 0.06 3.23 -5.47
C LEU A 24 0.91 4.04 -6.44
N ARG A 25 2.20 3.70 -6.62
CA ARG A 25 3.04 4.36 -7.64
C ARG A 25 2.50 4.17 -9.05
N HIS A 26 2.05 2.96 -9.36
CA HIS A 26 1.46 2.68 -10.67
C HIS A 26 0.21 3.52 -10.93
N LEU A 27 -0.68 3.63 -9.94
CA LEU A 27 -1.87 4.50 -10.02
C LEU A 27 -1.48 5.97 -10.15
N ALA A 28 -0.51 6.45 -9.36
CA ALA A 28 -0.03 7.82 -9.42
C ALA A 28 0.49 8.18 -10.82
N VAL A 29 1.26 7.29 -11.44
CA VAL A 29 1.74 7.46 -12.82
C VAL A 29 0.56 7.53 -13.80
N GLN A 30 -0.43 6.64 -13.67
CA GLN A 30 -1.61 6.66 -14.54
C GLN A 30 -2.42 7.96 -14.38
N ASP A 31 -2.61 8.41 -13.15
CA ASP A 31 -3.36 9.62 -12.82
C ASP A 31 -2.65 10.88 -13.32
N GLU A 32 -1.32 10.93 -13.23
CA GLU A 32 -0.51 11.99 -13.83
C GLU A 32 -0.72 12.07 -15.35
N TYR A 33 -0.73 10.93 -16.04
CA TYR A 33 -1.03 10.88 -17.47
C TYR A 33 -2.48 11.26 -17.81
N ARG A 34 -3.42 11.05 -16.89
CA ARG A 34 -4.84 11.45 -17.04
C ARG A 34 -5.09 12.92 -16.67
N GLY A 35 -4.08 13.65 -16.17
CA GLY A 35 -4.22 15.02 -15.70
C GLY A 35 -5.07 15.15 -14.43
N GLN A 36 -5.18 14.08 -13.64
CA GLN A 36 -5.84 14.10 -12.33
C GLN A 36 -5.16 15.10 -11.39
N ARG A 37 -5.93 15.66 -10.47
CA ARG A 37 -5.41 16.63 -9.51
C ARG A 37 -4.78 15.88 -8.33
N TYR A 38 -3.53 16.22 -8.00
CA TYR A 38 -2.79 15.73 -6.82
C TYR A 38 -2.25 14.27 -6.86
N PRO A 39 -1.60 13.81 -7.94
CA PRO A 39 -0.98 12.47 -7.98
C PRO A 39 0.09 12.25 -6.89
N GLU A 40 0.69 13.33 -6.37
CA GLU A 40 1.69 13.31 -5.29
C GLU A 40 1.20 12.64 -4.00
N HIS A 41 -0.11 12.62 -3.74
CA HIS A 41 -0.65 11.95 -2.55
C HIS A 41 -0.44 10.43 -2.61
N ALA A 42 -0.62 9.83 -3.78
CA ALA A 42 -0.38 8.39 -3.97
C ALA A 42 1.12 8.06 -3.85
N TYR A 43 2.00 8.92 -4.37
CA TYR A 43 3.44 8.79 -4.16
C TYR A 43 3.82 8.92 -2.67
N GLY A 44 3.27 9.91 -1.96
CA GLY A 44 3.54 10.11 -0.54
C GLY A 44 3.13 8.92 0.31
N LEU A 45 1.94 8.36 0.06
CA LEU A 45 1.48 7.16 0.76
C LEU A 45 2.37 5.94 0.43
N ALA A 46 2.79 5.79 -0.82
CA ALA A 46 3.71 4.72 -1.21
C ALA A 46 5.06 4.83 -0.46
N SER A 47 5.60 6.04 -0.29
CA SER A 47 6.83 6.27 0.48
C SER A 47 6.70 5.95 1.96
N ILE A 48 5.53 6.21 2.57
CA ILE A 48 5.25 5.81 3.95
C ILE A 48 5.29 4.28 4.07
N LEU A 49 4.64 3.57 3.14
CA LEU A 49 4.62 2.11 3.13
C LEU A 49 6.03 1.52 2.92
N ASP A 50 6.85 2.09 2.03
CA ASP A 50 8.26 1.67 1.89
C ASP A 50 9.03 1.82 3.20
N THR A 51 8.86 2.95 3.89
CA THR A 51 9.56 3.23 5.14
C THR A 51 9.19 2.21 6.21
N ILE A 52 7.91 1.84 6.28
CA ILE A 52 7.40 0.79 7.18
C ILE A 52 7.99 -0.58 6.79
N SER A 53 8.02 -0.91 5.50
CA SER A 53 8.57 -2.16 4.97
C SER A 53 10.05 -2.34 5.32
N LEU A 54 10.84 -1.26 5.22
CA LEU A 54 12.26 -1.25 5.58
C LEU A 54 12.49 -1.48 7.08
N GLY A 55 11.62 -0.97 7.94
CA GLY A 55 11.73 -1.03 9.40
C GLY A 55 10.86 -2.09 10.07
N LEU A 56 10.35 -3.09 9.35
CA LEU A 56 9.26 -3.96 9.82
C LEU A 56 9.54 -4.72 11.14
N THR A 57 10.82 -4.97 11.45
CA THR A 57 11.27 -5.63 12.69
C THR A 57 11.30 -4.69 13.89
N ASP A 58 11.46 -3.39 13.65
CA ASP A 58 11.79 -2.39 14.66
C ASP A 58 10.58 -1.52 15.04
N ILE A 59 9.47 -1.69 14.32
CA ILE A 59 8.22 -0.97 14.56
C ILE A 59 7.29 -1.72 15.52
N PRO A 60 6.46 -1.00 16.30
CA PRO A 60 5.40 -1.60 17.09
C PRO A 60 4.45 -2.48 16.26
N ASP A 61 4.01 -3.58 16.86
CA ASP A 61 3.07 -4.53 16.23
C ASP A 61 1.75 -3.86 15.78
N SER A 62 1.30 -2.82 16.50
CA SER A 62 0.13 -2.03 16.11
C SER A 62 0.31 -1.30 14.79
N ILE A 63 1.50 -0.74 14.53
CA ILE A 63 1.84 -0.04 13.29
C ILE A 63 1.95 -1.05 12.15
N ARG A 64 2.65 -2.18 12.38
CA ARG A 64 2.72 -3.27 11.39
C ARG A 64 1.33 -3.78 11.02
N THR A 65 0.49 -4.05 11.99
CA THR A 65 -0.89 -4.53 11.77
C THR A 65 -1.73 -3.53 10.98
N ALA A 66 -1.62 -2.23 11.30
CA ALA A 66 -2.28 -1.18 10.55
C ALA A 66 -1.79 -1.12 9.10
N ALA A 67 -0.48 -1.19 8.87
CA ALA A 67 0.11 -1.18 7.53
C ALA A 67 -0.34 -2.37 6.68
N VAL A 68 -0.36 -3.58 7.26
CA VAL A 68 -0.84 -4.80 6.58
C VAL A 68 -2.33 -4.68 6.25
N ARG A 69 -3.15 -4.16 7.17
CA ARG A 69 -4.57 -3.93 6.91
C ARG A 69 -4.78 -2.93 5.77
N THR A 70 -4.05 -1.82 5.77
CA THR A 70 -4.10 -0.82 4.69
C THR A 70 -3.65 -1.41 3.37
N ALA A 71 -2.56 -2.18 3.36
CA ALA A 71 -2.05 -2.85 2.16
C ALA A 71 -3.11 -3.79 1.56
N ARG A 72 -3.79 -4.59 2.39
CA ARG A 72 -4.88 -5.45 1.92
C ARG A 72 -6.02 -4.65 1.28
N VAL A 73 -6.48 -3.59 1.94
CA VAL A 73 -7.54 -2.72 1.39
C VAL A 73 -7.12 -2.14 0.02
N LEU A 74 -5.89 -1.66 -0.10
CA LEU A 74 -5.38 -1.09 -1.35
C LEU A 74 -5.26 -2.10 -2.50
N LEU A 75 -4.91 -3.35 -2.17
CA LEU A 75 -4.80 -4.43 -3.14
C LEU A 75 -6.16 -5.00 -3.55
N ASP A 76 -7.12 -5.05 -2.61
CA ASP A 76 -8.49 -5.52 -2.85
C ASP A 76 -9.34 -4.47 -3.58
N THR A 77 -8.99 -3.18 -3.49
CA THR A 77 -9.73 -2.12 -4.18
C THR A 77 -9.42 -2.14 -5.67
N ASP A 78 -10.44 -2.44 -6.49
CA ASP A 78 -10.38 -2.33 -7.95
C ASP A 78 -10.44 -0.84 -8.39
N PRO A 79 -9.48 -0.34 -9.19
CA PRO A 79 -9.44 1.06 -9.63
C PRO A 79 -10.61 1.48 -10.53
N HIS A 80 -11.50 0.57 -10.93
CA HIS A 80 -12.65 0.88 -11.80
C HIS A 80 -13.93 1.32 -11.08
N HIS A 81 -13.90 1.57 -9.76
CA HIS A 81 -15.11 1.95 -9.00
C HIS A 81 -15.40 3.47 -8.93
N GLY A 82 -14.84 4.28 -9.84
CA GLY A 82 -14.87 5.76 -9.73
C GLY A 82 -15.30 6.55 -10.97
N ASP A 83 -15.74 5.91 -12.06
CA ASP A 83 -16.28 6.61 -13.24
C ASP A 83 -17.77 6.28 -13.40
N GLY A 84 -18.66 7.11 -12.85
CA GLY A 84 -20.10 6.96 -13.12
C GLY A 84 -21.07 7.56 -12.11
N ASP A 85 -20.87 8.81 -11.69
CA ASP A 85 -21.99 9.66 -11.25
C ASP A 85 -21.66 11.07 -11.77
N GLY A 86 -22.20 11.48 -12.90
CA GLY A 86 -23.63 11.71 -13.06
C GLY A 86 -23.78 13.22 -13.16
N VAL A 87 -23.55 13.74 -14.36
CA VAL A 87 -23.85 15.13 -14.70
C VAL A 87 -25.37 15.26 -14.74
N GLU A 88 -25.98 15.94 -13.77
CA GLU A 88 -27.25 16.66 -13.91
C GLU A 88 -27.22 17.95 -13.07
#